data_AF-A0A6N9V114-F1
#
_entry.id   AF-A0A6N9V114-F1
#
_cell.length_a   1.000
_cell.length_b   1.000
_cell.length_c   1.000
_cell.angle_alpha   90.00
_cell.angle_beta   90.00
_cell.angle_gamma   90.00
#
_symmetry.space_group_name_H-M   'P 1'
#
loop_
_entity.id
_entity.type
_entity.pdbx_description
1 polymer ?
#
loop_
_entity_poly.entity_id
_entity_poly.type
_entity_poly.pdbx_seq_one_letter_code
_entity_poly.pdbx_strand_id
1 'polypeptide(L)'
;MRIGLFATCLGDTLFPDAVRSTAVLLTRLGHEVVFPPGQTCCGQMHINTGYQREPVPLVRNFAEQFGDGSIEAVVMPSGSCAGSV
;
A
#
# COMPACT_ATOMS: atom_id res chain seq x y z
N MET A 1 11.01 -8.74 -10.61
CA MET A 1 10.93 -7.69 -9.58
C MET A 1 10.27 -8.27 -8.35
N ARG A 2 10.79 -7.92 -7.17
CA ARG A 2 10.14 -8.12 -5.88
C ARG A 2 9.27 -6.91 -5.57
N ILE A 3 7.96 -7.11 -5.59
CA ILE A 3 6.94 -6.05 -5.52
C ILE A 3 6.23 -6.11 -4.18
N GLY A 4 6.26 -5.01 -3.43
CA GLY A 4 5.43 -4.82 -2.25
C GLY A 4 4.00 -4.46 -2.67
N LEU A 5 3.03 -5.30 -2.33
CA LEU A 5 1.61 -5.00 -2.55
C LEU A 5 1.03 -4.31 -1.32
N PHE A 6 0.62 -3.05 -1.48
CA PHE A 6 -0.12 -2.32 -0.46
C PHE A 6 -1.63 -2.40 -0.77
N ALA A 7 -2.36 -3.18 0.03
CA ALA A 7 -3.79 -3.46 -0.16
C ALA A 7 -4.66 -2.20 -0.08
N THR A 8 -4.21 -1.20 0.69
CA THR A 8 -4.97 -0.03 1.13
C THR A 8 -6.11 -0.39 2.08
N CYS A 9 -6.49 0.53 2.97
CA CYS A 9 -7.52 0.25 3.97
C CYS A 9 -8.90 -0.04 3.36
N LEU A 10 -9.36 0.78 2.41
CA LEU A 10 -10.64 0.56 1.73
C LEU A 10 -10.58 -0.59 0.72
N GLY A 11 -9.43 -0.77 0.05
CA GLY A 11 -9.23 -1.91 -0.84
C GLY A 11 -9.36 -3.23 -0.09
N ASP A 12 -8.71 -3.36 1.06
CA ASP A 12 -8.78 -4.58 1.88
C ASP A 12 -10.17 -4.82 2.48
N THR A 13 -10.83 -3.76 2.96
CA THR A 13 -12.11 -3.87 3.67
C THR A 13 -13.32 -4.00 2.74
N LEU A 14 -13.35 -3.24 1.64
CA LEU A 14 -14.54 -3.09 0.79
C LEU A 14 -14.38 -3.73 -0.59
N PHE A 15 -13.15 -3.83 -1.09
CA PHE A 15 -12.86 -4.34 -2.44
C PHE A 15 -11.73 -5.39 -2.46
N PRO A 16 -11.75 -6.40 -1.57
CA PRO A 16 -10.62 -7.33 -1.40
C PRO A 16 -10.29 -8.11 -2.68
N ASP A 17 -11.30 -8.34 -3.55
CA ASP A 17 -11.10 -9.00 -4.83
C ASP A 17 -10.24 -8.19 -5.80
N ALA A 18 -10.26 -6.86 -5.72
CA ALA A 18 -9.38 -6.01 -6.52
C ALA A 18 -7.92 -6.20 -6.09
N VAL A 19 -7.65 -6.16 -4.78
CA VAL A 19 -6.31 -6.40 -4.21
C VAL A 19 -5.80 -7.80 -4.58
N ARG A 20 -6.65 -8.83 -4.40
CA ARG A 20 -6.31 -10.22 -4.77
C ARG A 20 -6.02 -10.35 -6.26
N SER A 21 -6.83 -9.72 -7.11
CA SER A 21 -6.65 -9.74 -8.56
C SER A 21 -5.33 -9.06 -8.96
N THR A 22 -4.95 -7.97 -8.30
CA THR A 22 -3.62 -7.34 -8.49
C THR A 22 -2.50 -8.32 -8.14
N ALA A 23 -2.57 -9.00 -6.99
CA ALA A 23 -1.56 -9.98 -6.59
C ALA A 23 -1.43 -11.12 -7.62
N VAL A 24 -2.57 -11.67 -8.06
CA VAL A 24 -2.61 -12.75 -9.06
C VAL A 24 -2.03 -12.29 -10.40
N LEU A 25 -2.39 -11.10 -10.86
CA LEU A 25 -1.88 -10.54 -12.11
C LEU A 25 -0.36 -10.37 -12.07
N LEU A 26 0.17 -9.73 -11.03
CA LEU A 26 1.61 -9.50 -10.86
C LEU A 26 2.38 -10.82 -10.78
N THR A 27 1.85 -11.80 -10.05
CA THR A 27 2.44 -13.14 -9.95
C THR A 27 2.47 -13.84 -11.31
N ARG A 28 1.38 -13.75 -12.10
CA ARG A 28 1.31 -14.33 -13.46
C ARG A 28 2.28 -13.67 -14.44
N LEU A 29 2.62 -12.40 -14.23
CA LEU A 29 3.63 -11.69 -15.01
C LEU A 29 5.07 -12.05 -14.59
N GLY A 30 5.25 -12.96 -13.63
CA GLY A 30 6.56 -13.43 -13.18
C GLY A 30 7.22 -12.57 -12.11
N HIS A 31 6.46 -11.69 -11.44
CA HIS A 31 6.96 -10.93 -10.30
C HIS A 31 6.79 -11.70 -8.99
N GLU A 32 7.72 -11.51 -8.07
CA GLU A 32 7.56 -11.94 -6.68
C GLU A 32 6.72 -10.90 -5.95
N VAL A 33 5.54 -11.28 -5.46
CA VAL A 33 4.66 -10.38 -4.71
C VAL A 33 4.85 -10.61 -3.22
N VAL A 34 5.22 -9.56 -2.49
CA VAL A 34 5.34 -9.59 -1.04
C VAL A 34 4.28 -8.72 -0.39
N PHE A 35 3.84 -9.16 0.78
CA PHE A 35 2.77 -8.52 1.51
C PHE A 35 3.23 -8.26 2.95
N PRO A 36 3.80 -7.07 3.25
CA PRO A 36 4.20 -6.72 4.61
C PRO A 36 3.01 -6.78 5.56
N PRO A 37 3.07 -7.55 6.67
CA PRO A 37 1.92 -7.78 7.54
C PRO A 37 1.57 -6.58 8.43
N GLY A 38 2.49 -5.62 8.61
CA GLY A 38 2.27 -4.41 9.40
C GLY A 38 1.69 -3.22 8.62
N GLN A 39 1.29 -3.42 7.36
CA GLN A 39 0.68 -2.36 6.57
C GLN A 39 -0.67 -1.92 7.16
N THR A 40 -0.95 -0.62 7.14
CA THR A 40 -2.20 -0.05 7.70
C THR A 40 -2.84 0.96 6.73
N CYS A 41 -3.10 2.20 7.15
CA CYS A 41 -3.71 3.24 6.34
C CYS A 41 -2.64 4.14 5.69
N CYS A 42 -2.91 4.66 4.49
CA CYS A 42 -2.04 5.62 3.82
C CYS A 42 -2.12 7.05 4.40
N GLY A 43 -3.01 7.31 5.36
CA GLY A 43 -3.16 8.61 6.03
C GLY A 43 -3.98 9.65 5.26
N GLN A 44 -4.32 9.36 4.00
CA GLN A 44 -4.98 10.26 3.05
C GLN A 44 -6.23 10.99 3.61
N MET A 45 -7.09 10.31 4.37
CA MET A 45 -8.29 10.94 4.96
C MET A 45 -7.94 12.08 5.92
N HIS A 46 -6.88 11.93 6.71
CA HIS A 46 -6.44 12.95 7.67
C HIS A 46 -5.85 14.16 6.93
N ILE A 47 -5.03 13.91 5.91
CA ILE A 47 -4.44 14.95 5.06
C ILE A 47 -5.54 15.78 4.40
N ASN A 48 -6.54 15.12 3.79
CA ASN A 48 -7.65 15.79 3.11
C ASN A 48 -8.55 16.61 4.03
N THR A 49 -8.57 16.31 5.33
CA THR A 49 -9.44 16.97 6.31
C THR A 49 -8.69 17.97 7.20
N GLY A 50 -7.41 18.23 6.92
CA GLY A 50 -6.61 19.26 7.58
C GLY A 50 -5.85 18.81 8.84
N TYR A 51 -5.97 17.53 9.22
CA TYR A 51 -5.25 16.92 10.33
C TYR A 51 -3.84 16.51 9.87
N GLN A 52 -2.92 17.47 9.74
CA GLN A 52 -1.60 17.23 9.13
C GLN A 52 -0.61 16.49 10.06
N ARG A 53 -0.85 16.48 11.38
CA ARG A 53 0.07 15.83 12.34
C ARG A 53 -0.27 14.35 12.54
N GLU A 54 -1.54 14.03 12.44
CA GLU A 54 -2.17 12.74 12.61
C GLU A 54 -1.74 11.67 11.60
N PRO A 55 -1.46 11.97 10.31
CA PRO A 55 -0.97 10.98 9.35
C PRO A 55 0.52 10.70 9.51
N VAL A 56 1.29 11.50 10.25
CA VAL A 56 2.76 11.33 10.35
C VAL A 56 3.16 9.91 10.81
N PRO A 57 2.54 9.32 11.85
CA PRO A 57 2.83 7.94 12.23
C PRO A 57 2.41 6.92 11.16
N LEU A 58 1.33 7.19 10.41
CA LEU A 58 0.84 6.30 9.35
C LEU A 58 1.79 6.26 8.15
N VAL A 59 2.25 7.43 7.70
CA VAL A 59 3.24 7.57 6.62
C VAL A 59 4.59 6.98 7.03
N ARG A 60 5.00 7.18 8.30
CA ARG A 60 6.21 6.54 8.84
C ARG A 60 6.09 5.02 8.81
N ASN A 61 4.96 4.45 9.26
CA ASN A 61 4.73 3.02 9.20
C ASN A 61 4.76 2.50 7.75
N PHE A 62 4.18 3.23 6.79
CA PHE A 62 4.31 2.87 5.36
C PHE A 62 5.77 2.80 4.93
N ALA A 63 6.56 3.84 5.23
CA ALA A 63 7.99 3.86 4.91
C ALA A 63 8.77 2.72 5.60
N GLU A 64 8.43 2.35 6.83
CA GLU A 64 9.05 1.23 7.54
C GLU A 64 8.69 -0.13 6.94
N GLN A 65 7.42 -0.33 6.53
CA GLN A 65 6.95 -1.61 5.99
C GLN A 65 7.39 -1.85 4.53
N PHE A 66 7.56 -0.77 3.75
CA PHE A 66 7.88 -0.86 2.32
C PHE A 66 9.29 -0.35 1.97
N GLY A 67 10.04 0.18 2.95
CA GLY A 67 11.40 0.69 2.77
C GLY A 67 12.52 -0.36 2.78
N ASP A 68 12.17 -1.65 2.82
CA ASP A 68 13.13 -2.74 2.60
C ASP A 68 13.77 -2.59 1.20
N GLY A 69 15.09 -2.44 1.15
CA GLY A 69 15.83 -2.25 -0.11
C GLY A 69 15.74 -3.43 -1.10
N SER A 70 15.21 -4.58 -0.69
CA SER A 70 14.88 -5.68 -1.60
C SER A 70 13.58 -5.44 -2.39
N ILE A 71 12.70 -4.54 -1.93
CA ILE A 71 11.47 -4.17 -2.63
C ILE A 71 11.81 -3.18 -3.75
N GLU A 72 11.67 -3.64 -4.99
CA GLU A 72 11.99 -2.85 -6.19
C GLU A 72 10.86 -1.91 -6.61
N ALA A 73 9.61 -2.23 -6.22
CA ALA A 73 8.44 -1.41 -6.49
C ALA A 73 7.34 -1.65 -5.44
N VAL A 74 6.58 -0.59 -5.15
CA VAL A 74 5.33 -0.69 -4.38
C VAL A 74 4.15 -0.51 -5.33
N VAL A 75 3.23 -1.47 -5.34
CA VAL A 75 1.99 -1.39 -6.12
C VAL A 75 0.82 -1.27 -5.17
N MET A 76 -0.08 -0.33 -5.45
CA MET A 76 -1.35 -0.18 -4.73
C MET A 76 -2.49 0.10 -5.71
N PRO A 77 -3.60 -0.67 -5.67
CA PRO A 77 -4.75 -0.48 -6.56
C PRO A 77 -5.64 0.68 -6.09
N SER A 78 -5.04 1.84 -5.80
CA SER A 78 -5.72 3.05 -5.32
C SER A 78 -4.89 4.28 -5.67
N GLY A 79 -5.40 5.12 -6.56
CA GLY A 79 -4.75 6.38 -6.94
C GLY A 79 -4.65 7.37 -5.78
N SER A 80 -5.65 7.39 -4.87
CA SER A 80 -5.64 8.31 -3.74
C SER A 80 -4.58 7.94 -2.70
N CYS A 81 -4.38 6.64 -2.41
CA CYS A 81 -3.28 6.24 -1.55
C CYS A 81 -1.93 6.43 -2.23
N ALA A 82 -1.81 6.18 -3.54
CA ALA A 82 -0.56 6.39 -4.28
C ALA A 82 -0.12 7.86 -4.28
N GLY A 83 -1.06 8.81 -4.34
CA GLY A 83 -0.74 10.23 -4.23
C GLY A 83 -0.47 10.73 -2.80
N SER A 84 -0.68 9.88 -1.78
CA SER A 84 -0.62 10.27 -0.37
C SER A 84 0.70 9.89 0.32
N VAL A 85 1.47 8.94 -0.23
CA VAL A 85 2.68 8.37 0.39
C VAL A 85 3.91 8.55 -0.48
#